data_AF-A0A2V9SZT2-F1
#
_entry.id   AF-A0A2V9SZT2-F1
#
_cell.length_a   1.000
_cell.length_b   1.000
_cell.length_c   1.000
_cell.angle_alpha   90.00
_cell.angle_beta   90.00
_cell.angle_gamma   90.00
#
_symmetry.space_group_name_H-M   'P 1'
#
loop_
_entity.id
_entity.type
_entity.pdbx_description
1 polymer ?
#
loop_
_entity_poly.entity_id
_entity_poly.type
_entity_poly.pdbx_seq_one_letter_code
_entity_poly.pdbx_strand_id
1 'polypeptide(L)'
;MRSPYLDNDFIRTIFRAPQSVLASNDVSLRLIADGDAALRQIRTDRGLAGNHGRLRAAASRNLLEFTFKSEYAYDRGMPQWLARIDHGISPLHLERFFLGRHKFAHFRIWYRDDLSEYVREMLLDHRTLSRPYLQRQGVEAVVQGHLRGDRNYTTAIHQVLTLEMLHRIFLDSPSATSVKAE
;
A
#
# COMPACT_ATOMS: atom_id res chain seq x y z
N MET A 1 4.22 -18.90 -6.98
CA MET A 1 3.01 -18.57 -6.20
C MET A 1 1.82 -19.28 -6.83
N ARG A 2 0.95 -19.93 -6.04
CA ARG A 2 -0.39 -20.35 -6.47
C ARG A 2 -1.38 -19.35 -5.89
N SER A 3 -2.30 -18.85 -6.69
CA SER A 3 -3.39 -17.98 -6.24
C SER A 3 -4.71 -18.70 -6.48
N PRO A 4 -5.27 -19.41 -5.48
CA PRO A 4 -6.44 -20.26 -5.64
C PRO A 4 -7.67 -19.54 -6.23
N TYR A 5 -7.75 -18.22 -6.04
CA TYR A 5 -8.86 -17.38 -6.52
C TYR A 5 -8.62 -16.75 -7.90
N LEU A 6 -7.49 -17.04 -8.57
CA LEU A 6 -7.23 -16.65 -9.96
C LEU A 6 -7.53 -17.79 -10.95
N ASP A 7 -8.49 -18.65 -10.61
CA ASP A 7 -9.01 -19.67 -11.53
C ASP A 7 -9.88 -19.03 -12.63
N ASN A 8 -9.70 -19.48 -13.88
CA ASN A 8 -10.36 -18.87 -15.04
C ASN A 8 -11.89 -18.99 -14.98
N ASP A 9 -12.41 -20.12 -14.50
CA ASP A 9 -13.86 -20.34 -14.43
C ASP A 9 -14.48 -19.56 -13.27
N PHE A 10 -13.77 -19.46 -12.14
CA PHE A 10 -14.17 -18.59 -11.04
C PHE A 10 -14.24 -17.12 -11.46
N ILE A 11 -13.20 -16.61 -12.12
CA ILE A 11 -13.16 -15.23 -12.63
C ILE A 11 -14.27 -14.97 -13.65
N ARG A 12 -14.49 -15.90 -14.60
CA ARG A 12 -15.58 -15.80 -15.57
C ARG A 12 -16.96 -15.74 -14.89
N THR A 13 -17.13 -16.49 -13.81
CA THR A 13 -18.37 -16.51 -13.02
C THR A 13 -18.61 -15.17 -12.34
N ILE A 14 -17.61 -14.63 -11.62
CA ILE A 14 -17.72 -13.33 -10.95
C ILE A 14 -17.97 -12.21 -11.98
N PHE A 15 -17.28 -12.23 -13.12
CA PHE A 15 -17.44 -11.22 -14.16
C PHE A 15 -18.86 -11.15 -14.74
N ARG A 16 -19.56 -12.29 -14.79
CA ARG A 16 -20.95 -12.39 -15.26
C ARG A 16 -21.99 -12.24 -14.15
N ALA A 17 -21.57 -12.12 -12.90
CA ALA A 17 -22.48 -12.04 -11.78
C ALA A 17 -23.26 -10.71 -11.80
N PRO A 18 -24.56 -10.70 -11.42
CA PRO A 18 -25.29 -9.46 -11.23
C PRO A 18 -24.60 -8.57 -10.19
N GLN A 19 -24.58 -7.25 -10.42
CA GLN A 19 -23.95 -6.30 -9.48
C GLN A 19 -24.55 -6.38 -8.07
N SER A 20 -25.85 -6.73 -7.94
CA SER A 20 -26.51 -6.91 -6.65
C SER A 20 -25.86 -7.98 -5.78
N VAL A 21 -25.26 -9.01 -6.38
CA VAL A 21 -24.54 -10.09 -5.68
C VAL A 21 -23.21 -9.61 -5.12
N LEU A 22 -22.61 -8.57 -5.73
CA LEU A 22 -21.34 -7.98 -5.32
C LEU A 22 -21.52 -6.84 -4.30
N ALA A 23 -22.75 -6.42 -4.02
CA ALA A 23 -23.04 -5.33 -3.10
C ALA A 23 -22.81 -5.71 -1.62
N SER A 24 -22.83 -7.00 -1.30
CA SER A 24 -22.62 -7.50 0.06
C SER A 24 -21.66 -8.69 0.08
N ASN A 25 -21.15 -9.01 1.27
CA ASN A 25 -20.30 -10.20 1.48
C ASN A 25 -21.14 -11.43 1.87
N ASP A 26 -22.46 -11.37 1.77
CA ASP A 26 -23.35 -12.40 2.31
C ASP A 26 -23.18 -13.74 1.59
N VAL A 27 -22.98 -13.71 0.26
CA VAL A 27 -22.70 -14.92 -0.52
C VAL A 27 -21.38 -15.55 -0.10
N SER A 28 -20.32 -14.77 0.01
CA SER A 28 -19.01 -15.27 0.46
C SER A 28 -19.09 -15.84 1.87
N LEU A 29 -19.75 -15.15 2.80
CA LEU A 29 -19.92 -15.59 4.18
C LEU A 29 -20.78 -16.86 4.29
N ARG A 30 -21.79 -17.01 3.43
CA ARG A 30 -22.59 -18.23 3.34
C ARG A 30 -21.77 -19.39 2.81
N LEU A 31 -21.04 -19.20 1.70
CA LEU A 31 -20.19 -20.24 1.12
C LEU A 31 -19.08 -20.70 2.07
N ILE A 32 -18.49 -19.78 2.84
CA ILE A 32 -17.53 -20.13 3.90
C ILE A 32 -18.21 -21.01 4.95
N ALA A 33 -19.43 -20.67 5.38
CA ALA A 33 -20.17 -21.46 6.37
C ALA A 33 -20.58 -22.85 5.83
N ASP A 34 -20.97 -22.92 4.55
CA ASP A 34 -21.34 -24.16 3.86
C ASP A 34 -20.13 -25.11 3.74
N GLY A 35 -18.91 -24.57 3.59
CA GLY A 35 -17.67 -25.34 3.55
C GLY A 35 -17.11 -25.72 4.93
N ASP A 36 -17.05 -24.74 5.85
CA ASP A 36 -16.58 -24.95 7.23
C ASP A 36 -17.21 -23.90 8.18
N ALA A 37 -18.10 -24.39 9.05
CA ALA A 37 -18.78 -23.55 10.04
C ALA A 37 -17.82 -22.92 11.06
N ALA A 38 -16.67 -23.52 11.35
CA ALA A 38 -15.66 -22.95 12.26
C ALA A 38 -14.99 -21.72 11.64
N LEU A 39 -14.68 -21.75 10.33
CA LEU A 39 -14.13 -20.60 9.62
C LEU A 39 -15.09 -19.41 9.63
N ARG A 40 -16.39 -19.65 9.56
CA ARG A 40 -17.41 -18.59 9.66
C ARG A 40 -17.41 -17.86 11.01
N GLN A 41 -16.85 -18.47 12.05
CA GLN A 41 -16.72 -17.85 13.38
C GLN A 41 -15.47 -16.98 13.51
N ILE A 42 -14.54 -17.05 12.56
CA ILE A 42 -13.36 -16.19 12.52
C ILE A 42 -13.77 -14.86 11.89
N ARG A 43 -13.58 -13.77 12.64
CA ARG A 43 -13.89 -12.42 12.17
C ARG A 43 -12.81 -11.93 11.20
N THR A 44 -13.21 -11.27 10.12
CA THR A 44 -12.28 -10.62 9.19
C THR A 44 -11.62 -9.38 9.81
N ASP A 45 -10.53 -8.94 9.20
CA ASP A 45 -9.85 -7.67 9.47
C ASP A 45 -10.78 -6.45 9.39
N ARG A 46 -11.82 -6.52 8.54
CA ARG A 46 -12.87 -5.49 8.42
C ARG A 46 -14.08 -5.68 9.33
N GLY A 47 -14.05 -6.64 10.24
CA GLY A 47 -15.13 -6.87 11.20
C GLY A 47 -16.35 -7.60 10.65
N LEU A 48 -16.19 -8.34 9.55
CA LEU A 48 -17.23 -9.22 9.01
C LEU A 48 -17.11 -10.61 9.64
N ALA A 49 -18.17 -11.41 9.56
CA ALA A 49 -18.25 -12.73 10.18
C ALA A 49 -18.18 -12.74 11.73
N GLY A 50 -17.98 -13.92 12.32
CA GLY A 50 -17.86 -14.11 13.77
C GLY A 50 -19.17 -14.27 14.55
N ASN A 51 -19.05 -14.77 15.79
CA ASN A 51 -20.17 -14.97 16.73
C ASN A 51 -20.26 -13.85 17.77
N HIS A 52 -20.61 -12.64 17.36
CA HIS A 52 -20.74 -11.50 18.28
C HIS A 52 -22.16 -10.96 18.19
N GLY A 53 -22.73 -10.53 19.33
CA GLY A 53 -24.05 -9.88 19.33
C GLY A 53 -24.06 -8.64 18.42
N ARG A 54 -25.22 -8.31 17.82
CA ARG A 54 -25.38 -7.27 16.79
C ARG A 54 -24.70 -5.93 17.14
N LEU A 55 -24.83 -5.48 18.38
CA LEU A 55 -24.22 -4.22 18.85
C LEU A 55 -22.68 -4.29 18.89
N ARG A 56 -22.11 -5.38 19.43
CA ARG A 56 -20.66 -5.58 19.47
C ARG A 56 -20.08 -5.75 18.06
N ALA A 57 -20.79 -6.45 17.19
CA ALA A 57 -20.42 -6.60 15.79
C ALA A 57 -20.37 -5.25 15.08
N ALA A 58 -21.43 -4.43 15.21
CA ALA A 58 -21.48 -3.09 14.64
C ALA A 58 -20.39 -2.16 15.18
N ALA A 59 -20.17 -2.13 16.49
CA ALA A 59 -19.11 -1.32 17.10
C ALA A 59 -17.72 -1.75 16.60
N SER A 60 -17.44 -3.05 16.59
CA SER A 60 -16.15 -3.58 16.11
C SER A 60 -15.93 -3.30 14.63
N ARG A 61 -16.97 -3.43 13.80
CA ARG A 61 -16.90 -3.12 12.37
C ARG A 61 -16.56 -1.65 12.13
N ASN A 62 -17.22 -0.72 12.82
CA ASN A 62 -16.92 0.70 12.68
C ASN A 62 -15.49 1.04 13.11
N LEU A 63 -15.03 0.47 14.24
CA LEU A 63 -13.67 0.68 14.71
C LEU A 63 -12.61 0.12 13.73
N LEU A 64 -12.83 -1.10 13.23
CA LEU A 64 -11.93 -1.73 12.27
C LEU A 64 -11.93 -0.99 10.93
N GLU A 65 -13.09 -0.56 10.44
CA GLU A 65 -13.18 0.23 9.22
C GLU A 65 -12.52 1.61 9.36
N PHE A 66 -12.67 2.26 10.51
CA PHE A 66 -11.98 3.51 10.82
C PHE A 66 -10.46 3.31 10.82
N THR A 67 -9.95 2.35 11.58
CA THR A 67 -8.50 2.09 11.66
C THR A 67 -7.91 1.68 10.32
N PHE A 68 -8.63 0.88 9.53
CA PHE A 68 -8.28 0.54 8.15
C PHE A 68 -8.14 1.80 7.28
N LYS A 69 -9.16 2.67 7.27
CA LYS A 69 -9.13 3.91 6.47
C LYS A 69 -8.01 4.84 6.93
N SER A 70 -7.82 4.98 8.24
CA SER A 70 -6.75 5.78 8.83
C SER A 70 -5.38 5.28 8.40
N GLU A 71 -5.15 3.96 8.40
CA GLU A 71 -3.89 3.36 7.95
C GLU A 71 -3.60 3.63 6.46
N TYR A 72 -4.61 3.51 5.60
CA TYR A 72 -4.47 3.84 4.17
C TYR A 72 -4.25 5.34 3.93
N ALA A 73 -5.01 6.18 4.62
CA ALA A 73 -4.89 7.63 4.53
C ALA A 73 -3.52 8.09 5.05
N TYR A 74 -3.04 7.53 6.16
CA TYR A 74 -1.76 7.89 6.74
C TYR A 74 -0.59 7.65 5.78
N ASP A 75 -0.63 6.57 4.99
CA ASP A 75 0.43 6.23 4.05
C ASP A 75 0.46 7.17 2.82
N ARG A 76 -0.53 7.10 1.93
CA ARG A 76 -0.53 7.89 0.67
C ARG A 76 -1.52 9.04 0.64
N GLY A 77 -2.54 9.01 1.50
CA GLY A 77 -3.66 9.95 1.47
C GLY A 77 -3.48 11.19 2.37
N MET A 78 -2.41 11.27 3.16
CA MET A 78 -2.27 12.30 4.18
C MET A 78 -2.00 13.66 3.52
N PRO A 79 -2.87 14.66 3.72
CA PRO A 79 -2.63 16.01 3.21
C PRO A 79 -1.37 16.62 3.81
N GLN A 80 -0.71 17.51 3.05
CA GLN A 80 0.57 18.11 3.48
C GLN A 80 0.47 18.89 4.79
N TRP A 81 -0.64 19.57 5.06
CA TRP A 81 -0.84 20.29 6.32
C TRP A 81 -0.89 19.32 7.51
N LEU A 82 -1.52 18.15 7.33
CA LEU A 82 -1.63 17.14 8.36
C LEU A 82 -0.28 16.46 8.61
N ALA A 83 0.52 16.24 7.57
CA ALA A 83 1.89 15.73 7.70
C ALA A 83 2.77 16.64 8.57
N ARG A 84 2.59 17.96 8.50
CA ARG A 84 3.33 18.91 9.36
C ARG A 84 2.92 18.81 10.83
N ILE A 85 1.61 18.68 11.09
CA ILE A 85 1.09 18.49 12.46
C ILE A 85 1.58 17.17 13.03
N ASP A 86 1.44 16.09 12.24
CA ASP A 86 1.91 14.74 12.57
C ASP A 86 3.41 14.75 12.91
N HIS A 87 4.23 15.45 12.12
CA HIS A 87 5.64 15.62 12.41
C HIS A 87 5.90 16.30 13.76
N GLY A 88 5.16 17.36 14.09
CA GLY A 88 5.28 18.07 15.37
C GLY A 88 4.91 17.21 16.59
N ILE A 89 4.05 16.21 16.43
CA ILE A 89 3.64 15.28 17.49
C ILE A 89 4.27 13.89 17.35
N SER A 90 5.19 13.70 16.41
CA SER A 90 5.81 12.39 16.13
C SER A 90 6.47 11.69 17.31
N PRO A 91 7.02 12.37 18.36
CA PRO A 91 7.55 11.68 19.54
C PRO A 91 6.50 10.87 20.33
N LEU A 92 5.20 11.18 20.15
CA LEU A 92 4.10 10.46 20.80
C LEU A 92 3.75 9.14 20.10
N HIS A 93 4.22 8.95 18.86
CA HIS A 93 3.96 7.76 18.05
C HIS A 93 2.48 7.35 17.96
N LEU A 94 1.57 8.33 17.79
CA LEU A 94 0.11 8.10 17.74
C LEU A 94 -0.30 7.16 16.59
N GLU A 95 0.51 7.09 15.54
CA GLU A 95 0.32 6.18 14.44
C GLU A 95 0.32 4.70 14.85
N ARG A 96 1.00 4.33 15.95
CA ARG A 96 1.04 2.95 16.47
C ARG A 96 -0.33 2.44 16.96
N PHE A 97 -1.30 3.33 17.19
CA PHE A 97 -2.66 2.92 17.53
C PHE A 97 -3.40 2.26 16.37
N PHE A 98 -2.99 2.48 15.12
CA PHE A 98 -3.68 1.91 13.96
C PHE A 98 -2.74 1.30 12.89
N LEU A 99 -1.48 1.72 12.80
CA LEU A 99 -0.52 1.13 11.86
C LEU A 99 -0.15 -0.31 12.23
N GLY A 100 0.09 -1.11 11.20
CA GLY A 100 0.45 -2.53 11.28
C GLY A 100 -0.73 -3.45 11.53
N ARG A 101 -1.97 -2.94 11.55
CA ARG A 101 -3.16 -3.74 11.89
C ARG A 101 -3.82 -4.37 10.67
N HIS A 102 -3.93 -3.64 9.57
CA HIS A 102 -4.61 -4.11 8.36
C HIS A 102 -3.69 -4.15 7.14
N LYS A 103 -2.58 -3.43 7.19
CA LYS A 103 -1.61 -3.37 6.10
C LYS A 103 -0.22 -3.69 6.64
N PHE A 104 0.54 -4.51 5.91
CA PHE A 104 1.91 -4.85 6.28
C PHE A 104 2.95 -3.81 5.82
N ALA A 105 2.59 -2.96 4.86
CA ALA A 105 3.51 -2.00 4.21
C ALA A 105 3.18 -0.54 4.52
N HIS A 106 4.15 0.19 5.08
CA HIS A 106 4.01 1.59 5.50
C HIS A 106 5.08 2.48 4.87
N PHE A 107 5.00 2.67 3.56
CA PHE A 107 6.02 3.35 2.78
C PHE A 107 6.25 4.80 3.20
N ARG A 108 5.27 5.51 3.78
CA ARG A 108 5.51 6.85 4.35
C ARG A 108 6.56 6.82 5.45
N ILE A 109 6.45 5.88 6.38
CA ILE A 109 7.40 5.75 7.49
C ILE A 109 8.70 5.15 6.98
N TRP A 110 8.61 4.06 6.21
CA TRP A 110 9.80 3.39 5.71
C TRP A 110 10.65 4.31 4.85
N TYR A 111 10.08 5.05 3.90
CA TYR A 111 10.86 5.99 3.08
C TYR A 111 11.43 7.16 3.87
N ARG A 112 10.79 7.57 4.98
CA ARG A 112 11.30 8.61 5.88
C ARG A 112 12.43 8.09 6.77
N ASP A 113 12.32 6.86 7.26
CA ASP A 113 13.16 6.27 8.30
C ASP A 113 14.02 5.13 7.73
N ASP A 114 13.53 3.88 7.77
CA ASP A 114 14.31 2.66 7.52
C ASP A 114 14.92 2.55 6.11
N LEU A 115 14.25 3.14 5.11
CA LEU A 115 14.65 3.16 3.70
C LEU A 115 15.09 4.56 3.24
N SER A 116 15.31 5.49 4.18
CA SER A 116 15.70 6.86 3.85
C SER A 116 16.98 6.95 3.05
N GLU A 117 17.99 6.13 3.42
CA GLU A 117 19.25 6.08 2.70
C GLU A 117 19.04 5.57 1.28
N TYR A 118 18.30 4.47 1.11
CA TYR A 118 17.99 3.94 -0.21
C TYR A 118 17.25 4.95 -1.08
N VAL A 119 16.27 5.68 -0.53
CA VAL A 119 15.57 6.75 -1.24
C VAL A 119 16.55 7.84 -1.67
N ARG A 120 17.46 8.25 -0.79
CA ARG A 120 18.46 9.29 -1.08
C ARG A 120 19.43 8.83 -2.17
N GLU A 121 20.05 7.67 -1.98
CA GLU A 121 20.98 7.06 -2.92
C GLU A 121 20.34 6.87 -4.29
N MET A 122 19.09 6.42 -4.35
CA MET A 122 18.44 6.16 -5.62
C MET A 122 17.96 7.43 -6.32
N LEU A 123 17.34 8.36 -5.58
CA LEU A 123 16.64 9.49 -6.18
C LEU A 123 17.49 10.74 -6.32
N LEU A 124 18.57 10.87 -5.54
CA LEU A 124 19.52 11.98 -5.66
C LEU A 124 20.80 11.59 -6.42
N ASP A 125 20.89 10.35 -6.90
CA ASP A 125 21.97 9.92 -7.80
C ASP A 125 21.99 10.76 -9.08
N HIS A 126 23.21 11.04 -9.56
CA HIS A 126 23.41 11.85 -10.77
C HIS A 126 22.68 11.26 -11.97
N ARG A 127 22.64 9.93 -12.12
CA ARG A 127 21.94 9.26 -13.21
C ARG A 127 20.44 9.56 -13.18
N THR A 128 19.82 9.45 -11.99
CA THR A 128 18.39 9.72 -11.79
C THR A 128 18.08 11.20 -12.00
N LEU A 129 18.90 12.11 -11.45
CA LEU A 129 18.72 13.55 -11.61
C LEU A 129 19.01 14.08 -13.02
N SER A 130 19.63 13.26 -13.87
CA SER A 130 19.89 13.57 -15.29
C SER A 130 18.84 12.99 -16.24
N ARG A 131 17.79 12.32 -15.73
CA ARG A 131 16.68 11.84 -16.57
C ARG A 131 15.93 13.03 -17.18
N PRO A 132 15.69 13.06 -18.51
CA PRO A 132 15.15 14.24 -19.20
C PRO A 132 13.71 14.59 -18.82
N TYR A 133 12.96 13.63 -18.26
CA TYR A 133 11.57 13.83 -17.81
C TYR A 133 11.47 14.21 -16.32
N LEU A 134 12.59 14.33 -15.61
CA LEU A 134 12.61 14.74 -14.20
C LEU A 134 13.18 16.14 -14.07
N GLN A 135 12.49 16.97 -13.28
CA GLN A 135 13.04 18.25 -12.84
C GLN A 135 13.90 18.02 -11.60
N ARG A 136 15.23 18.13 -11.75
CA ARG A 136 16.22 17.93 -10.67
C ARG A 136 15.81 18.56 -9.34
N GLN A 137 15.57 19.87 -9.32
CA GLN A 137 15.20 20.62 -8.12
C GLN A 137 13.88 20.14 -7.50
N GLY A 138 12.94 19.67 -8.33
CA GLY A 138 11.67 19.12 -7.87
C GLY A 138 11.86 17.78 -7.15
N VAL A 139 12.70 16.90 -7.69
CA VAL A 139 13.04 15.61 -7.06
C VAL A 139 13.77 15.84 -5.73
N GLU A 140 14.75 16.75 -5.72
CA GLU A 140 15.47 17.13 -4.50
C GLU A 140 14.50 17.65 -3.42
N ALA A 141 13.58 18.55 -3.77
CA ALA A 141 12.59 19.08 -2.83
C ALA A 141 11.63 18.00 -2.30
N VAL A 142 11.22 17.05 -3.15
CA VAL A 142 10.38 15.91 -2.79
C VAL A 142 11.09 15.01 -1.78
N VAL A 143 12.32 14.60 -2.08
CA VAL A 143 13.11 13.72 -1.19
C VAL A 143 13.36 14.43 0.14
N GLN A 144 13.91 15.65 0.11
CA GLN A 144 14.25 16.36 1.34
C GLN A 144 13.03 16.68 2.22
N GLY A 145 11.91 17.07 1.62
CA GLY A 145 10.66 17.31 2.37
C GLY A 145 10.10 16.04 2.99
N HIS A 146 10.21 14.89 2.30
CA HIS A 146 9.72 13.64 2.86
C HIS A 146 10.60 13.10 3.99
N LEU A 147 11.92 13.12 3.80
CA LEU A 147 12.88 12.63 4.80
C LEU A 147 12.86 13.46 6.07
N ARG A 148 12.59 14.77 5.96
CA ARG A 148 12.37 15.62 7.13
C ARG A 148 11.13 15.21 7.94
N GLY A 149 10.16 14.57 7.29
CA GLY A 149 8.92 14.10 7.91
C GLY A 149 7.77 15.11 7.90
N ASP A 150 8.03 16.38 7.55
CA ASP A 150 7.02 17.45 7.53
C ASP A 150 6.14 17.45 6.26
N ARG A 151 6.46 16.58 5.28
CA ARG A 151 5.68 16.40 4.06
C ARG A 151 5.47 14.93 3.70
N ASN A 152 4.32 14.65 3.11
CA ASN A 152 4.01 13.33 2.58
C ASN A 152 4.18 13.31 1.05
N TYR A 153 5.31 12.81 0.57
CA TYR A 153 5.54 12.58 -0.86
C TYR A 153 5.66 11.10 -1.20
N THR A 154 5.05 10.20 -0.41
CA THR A 154 5.15 8.75 -0.62
C THR A 154 4.76 8.33 -2.03
N THR A 155 3.69 8.90 -2.60
CA THR A 155 3.27 8.60 -3.98
C THR A 155 4.32 9.05 -5.00
N ALA A 156 4.85 10.26 -4.87
CA ALA A 156 5.86 10.78 -5.79
C ALA A 156 7.17 9.99 -5.70
N ILE A 157 7.66 9.70 -4.50
CA ILE A 157 8.85 8.88 -4.28
C ILE A 157 8.65 7.48 -4.88
N HIS A 158 7.50 6.85 -4.63
CA HIS A 158 7.19 5.54 -5.18
C HIS A 158 7.17 5.53 -6.71
N GLN A 159 6.61 6.57 -7.33
CA GLN A 159 6.59 6.73 -8.79
C GLN A 159 8.00 6.89 -9.36
N VAL A 160 8.80 7.81 -8.82
CA VAL A 160 10.16 8.05 -9.33
C VAL A 160 11.06 6.83 -9.10
N LEU A 161 10.97 6.18 -7.93
CA LEU A 161 11.69 4.92 -7.68
C LEU A 161 11.30 3.84 -8.68
N THR A 162 10.01 3.67 -8.97
CA THR A 162 9.54 2.67 -9.94
C THR A 162 10.08 2.96 -11.33
N LEU A 163 10.01 4.22 -11.77
CA LEU A 163 10.54 4.64 -13.07
C LEU A 163 12.06 4.42 -13.15
N GLU A 164 12.79 4.76 -12.09
CA GLU A 164 14.23 4.58 -12.07
C GLU A 164 14.62 3.09 -12.06
N MET A 165 13.91 2.25 -11.30
CA MET A 165 14.11 0.78 -11.36
C MET A 165 13.85 0.24 -12.76
N LEU A 166 12.77 0.68 -13.43
CA LEU A 166 12.49 0.26 -14.80
C LEU A 166 13.63 0.64 -15.77
N HIS A 167 14.16 1.86 -15.66
CA HIS A 167 15.29 2.27 -16.50
C HIS A 167 16.54 1.45 -16.21
N ARG A 168 16.93 1.32 -14.94
CA ARG A 168 18.15 0.60 -14.56
C ARG A 168 18.10 -0.87 -14.95
N ILE A 169 16.95 -1.52 -14.77
CA ILE A 169 16.80 -2.96 -15.00
C ILE A 169 16.60 -3.27 -16.49
N PHE A 170 15.81 -2.48 -17.22
CA PHE A 170 15.35 -2.87 -18.55
C PHE A 170 15.87 -2.00 -19.70
N LEU A 171 16.14 -0.71 -19.47
CA LEU A 171 16.48 0.22 -20.57
C LEU A 171 17.98 0.50 -20.66
N ASP A 172 18.63 0.63 -19.52
CA ASP A 172 20.04 0.92 -19.43
C ASP A 172 20.90 -0.33 -19.20
N SER A 173 20.28 -1.46 -18.81
CA SER A 173 20.98 -2.73 -18.74
C SER A 173 21.49 -3.07 -20.13
N PRO A 174 22.80 -3.28 -20.33
CA PRO A 174 23.30 -3.75 -21.60
C PRO A 174 22.63 -5.11 -21.89
N SER A 175 21.87 -5.16 -22.97
CA SER A 175 21.38 -6.42 -23.53
C SER A 175 22.56 -7.39 -23.62
N ALA A 176 22.39 -8.62 -23.13
CA ALA A 176 23.31 -9.73 -23.28
C ALA A 176 23.39 -10.20 -24.75
N THR A 177 23.61 -9.28 -25.67
CA THR A 177 23.66 -9.46 -27.12
C THR A 177 24.93 -8.81 -27.66
N SER A 178 26.04 -9.18 -27.03
CA SER A 178 27.36 -9.15 -27.66
C SER A 178 28.07 -10.46 -27.31
N VAL A 179 27.44 -11.59 -27.63
CA VAL A 179 28.22 -12.80 -27.90
C VAL A 179 28.91 -12.53 -29.22
N LYS A 180 30.23 -12.30 -29.13
CA LYS A 180 31.14 -12.06 -30.23
C LYS A 180 30.91 -13.10 -31.34
N ALA A 181 30.71 -12.63 -32.56
CA ALA A 181 31.03 -13.42 -33.74
C ALA A 181 32.56 -13.36 -33.89
N GLU A 182 33.23 -14.44 -33.51
CA GLU A 182 34.56 -14.83 -33.98
C GLU A 182 34.46 -16.23 -34.57
#